data_AF-A0A941FN06-F1
#
_entry.id   AF-A0A941FN06-F1
#
_cell.length_a   1.000
_cell.length_b   1.000
_cell.length_c   1.000
_cell.angle_alpha   90.00
_cell.angle_beta   90.00
_cell.angle_gamma   90.00
#
_symmetry.space_group_name_H-M   'P 1'
#
loop_
_entity.id
_entity.type
_entity.pdbx_description
1 polymer ?
#
loop_
_entity_poly.entity_id
_entity_poly.type
_entity_poly.pdbx_seq_one_letter_code
_entity_poly.pdbx_strand_id
1 'polypeptide(L)'
;MNKIFVPNAIATLTRLFYSSTTTNEYLAMRTAQFYIEDLKLLQDVEAVALAIENQNAFALMSKFKLFDYKAAEKKLKSHSPLLAIPKQT
;
A
#
# COMPACT_ATOMS: atom_id res chain seq x y z
N MET A 1 10.83 -14.21 7.30
CA MET A 1 11.22 -13.19 8.30
C MET A 1 10.20 -12.05 8.41
N ASN A 2 9.50 -11.67 7.33
CA ASN A 2 8.57 -10.53 7.33
C ASN A 2 7.33 -10.66 8.24
N LYS A 3 6.85 -11.88 8.51
CA LYS A 3 5.65 -12.14 9.35
C LYS A 3 5.70 -11.47 10.73
N ILE A 4 6.87 -11.39 11.36
CA ILE A 4 7.04 -10.81 12.71
C ILE A 4 6.80 -9.29 12.70
N PHE A 5 7.07 -8.64 11.56
CA PHE A 5 6.96 -7.19 11.43
C PHE A 5 5.62 -6.72 10.86
N VAL A 6 4.79 -7.64 10.33
CA VAL A 6 3.45 -7.30 9.81
C VAL A 6 2.58 -6.62 10.86
N PRO A 7 2.48 -7.09 12.12
CA PRO A 7 1.69 -6.41 13.13
C PRO A 7 2.13 -4.96 13.37
N ASN A 8 3.45 -4.72 13.44
CA ASN A 8 4.01 -3.38 13.62
C ASN A 8 3.75 -2.48 12.41
N ALA A 9 3.82 -3.03 11.20
CA ALA A 9 3.50 -2.31 9.98
C ALA A 9 2.03 -1.87 9.97
N ILE A 10 1.09 -2.77 10.31
CA ILE A 10 -0.33 -2.46 10.45
C ILE A 10 -0.55 -1.39 11.52
N ALA A 11 0.02 -1.54 12.72
CA ALA A 11 -0.10 -0.56 13.80
C ALA A 11 0.39 0.84 13.37
N THR A 12 1.54 0.89 12.69
CA THR A 12 2.12 2.14 12.19
C THR A 12 1.21 2.81 11.17
N LEU A 13 0.70 2.05 10.19
CA LEU A 13 -0.20 2.59 9.17
C LEU A 13 -1.53 3.05 9.77
N THR A 14 -2.12 2.29 10.70
CA THR A 14 -3.33 2.71 11.42
C THR A 14 -3.13 4.05 12.10
N ARG A 15 -2.00 4.23 12.80
CA ARG A 15 -1.67 5.50 13.46
C ARG A 15 -1.47 6.64 12.45
N LEU A 16 -0.78 6.41 11.35
CA LEU A 16 -0.54 7.43 10.34
C LEU A 16 -1.82 7.86 9.60
N PHE A 17 -2.72 6.93 9.32
CA PHE A 17 -3.97 7.22 8.61
C PHE A 17 -5.09 7.74 9.50
N TYR A 18 -5.14 7.36 10.79
CA TYR A 18 -6.34 7.54 11.62
C TYR A 18 -6.08 8.14 13.00
N SER A 19 -4.84 8.50 13.36
CA SER A 19 -4.59 9.18 14.64
C SER A 19 -5.10 10.62 14.61
N SER A 20 -5.92 10.98 15.59
CA SER A 20 -6.46 12.34 15.77
C SER A 20 -5.39 13.43 15.96
N THR A 21 -4.15 13.05 16.32
CA THR A 21 -3.05 13.99 16.59
C THR A 21 -1.96 13.98 15.52
N THR A 22 -1.90 12.96 14.65
CA THR A 22 -0.81 12.79 13.68
C THR A 22 -1.29 12.40 12.27
N THR A 23 -2.55 12.66 11.93
CA THR A 23 -3.07 12.35 10.59
C THR A 23 -2.27 13.13 9.54
N ASN A 24 -1.51 12.41 8.71
CA ASN A 24 -0.77 12.96 7.58
C ASN A 24 -0.89 11.98 6.41
N GLU A 25 -1.87 12.22 5.53
CA GLU A 25 -2.20 11.29 4.45
C GLU A 25 -1.04 11.07 3.49
N TYR A 26 -0.27 12.11 3.18
CA TYR A 26 0.91 11.99 2.31
C TYR A 26 1.94 11.02 2.92
N LEU A 27 2.33 11.25 4.18
CA LEU A 27 3.30 10.38 4.86
C LEU A 27 2.76 8.94 4.99
N ALA A 28 1.48 8.79 5.33
CA ALA A 28 0.83 7.50 5.44
C ALA A 28 0.87 6.72 4.12
N MET A 29 0.55 7.39 3.00
CA MET A 29 0.61 6.79 1.66
C MET A 29 2.03 6.40 1.25
N ARG A 30 3.04 7.24 1.53
CA ARG A 30 4.44 6.93 1.19
C ARG A 30 4.97 5.78 2.02
N THR A 31 4.68 5.73 3.31
CA THR A 31 5.04 4.61 4.19
C THR A 31 4.38 3.31 3.74
N ALA A 32 3.09 3.34 3.40
CA ALA A 32 2.40 2.15 2.87
C ALA A 32 3.02 1.66 1.56
N GLN A 33 3.33 2.57 0.62
CA GLN A 33 4.03 2.22 -0.61
C GLN A 33 5.38 1.54 -0.32
N PHE A 34 6.19 2.12 0.56
CA PHE A 34 7.50 1.58 0.94
C PHE A 34 7.39 0.18 1.58
N TYR A 35 6.40 -0.05 2.45
CA TYR A 35 6.14 -1.36 3.05
C TYR A 35 5.72 -2.42 2.03
N ILE A 36 4.99 -2.04 0.98
CA ILE A 36 4.52 -2.95 -0.07
C ILE A 36 5.62 -3.20 -1.11
N GLU A 37 6.23 -2.14 -1.63
CA GLU A 37 7.08 -2.18 -2.81
C GLU A 37 8.54 -2.48 -2.48
N ASP A 38 9.09 -1.86 -1.43
CA ASP A 38 10.53 -1.95 -1.15
C ASP A 38 10.83 -3.02 -0.09
N LEU A 39 10.13 -2.98 1.05
CA LEU A 39 10.37 -3.92 2.15
C LEU A 39 9.65 -5.26 2.00
N LYS A 40 8.68 -5.35 1.08
CA LYS A 40 7.85 -6.54 0.88
C LYS A 40 7.21 -7.06 2.18
N LEU A 41 6.95 -6.16 3.12
CA LEU A 41 6.41 -6.49 4.44
C LEU A 41 4.97 -7.00 4.34
N LEU A 42 4.20 -6.44 3.41
CA LEU A 42 2.76 -6.71 3.28
C LEU A 42 2.44 -7.68 2.13
N GLN A 43 3.39 -8.51 1.70
CA GLN A 43 3.17 -9.51 0.63
C GLN A 43 2.42 -10.76 1.12
N ASP A 44 2.56 -11.10 2.40
CA ASP A 44 1.92 -12.26 2.99
C ASP A 44 0.48 -11.90 3.40
N VAL A 45 -0.47 -12.23 2.52
CA VAL A 45 -1.88 -11.83 2.67
C VAL A 45 -2.49 -12.44 3.93
N GLU A 46 -2.14 -13.67 4.30
CA GLU A 46 -2.65 -14.32 5.52
C GLU A 46 -2.14 -13.60 6.77
N ALA A 47 -0.84 -13.30 6.83
CA ALA A 47 -0.27 -12.56 7.96
C ALA A 47 -0.86 -11.15 8.08
N VAL A 48 -1.13 -10.48 6.95
CA VAL A 48 -1.76 -9.16 6.92
C VAL A 48 -3.21 -9.23 7.40
N ALA A 49 -3.99 -10.20 6.92
CA ALA A 49 -5.38 -10.39 7.33
C ALA A 49 -5.48 -10.65 8.84
N LEU A 50 -4.67 -11.57 9.36
CA LEU A 50 -4.62 -11.89 10.78
C LEU A 50 -4.21 -10.67 11.63
N ALA A 51 -3.24 -9.89 11.16
CA ALA A 51 -2.80 -8.68 11.87
C ALA A 51 -3.88 -7.58 11.87
N ILE A 52 -4.63 -7.42 10.78
CA ILE A 52 -5.76 -6.48 10.71
C ILE A 52 -6.86 -6.90 11.68
N GLU A 53 -7.24 -8.18 11.68
CA GLU A 53 -8.27 -8.72 12.57
C GLU A 53 -7.88 -8.55 14.03
N ASN A 54 -6.68 -9.00 14.42
CA ASN A 54 -6.19 -8.90 15.80
C ASN A 54 -6.10 -7.46 16.32
N GLN A 55 -5.91 -6.48 15.44
CA GLN A 55 -5.77 -5.05 15.80
C GLN A 55 -7.05 -4.23 15.53
N ASN A 56 -8.14 -4.86 15.07
CA ASN A 56 -9.35 -4.18 14.63
C ASN A 56 -9.11 -3.07 13.58
N ALA A 57 -8.11 -3.24 12.71
CA ALA A 57 -7.63 -2.22 11.77
C ALA A 57 -8.35 -2.24 10.40
N PHE A 58 -9.62 -2.65 10.36
CA PHE A 58 -10.37 -2.93 9.12
C PHE A 58 -10.44 -1.74 8.14
N ALA A 59 -10.38 -0.50 8.66
CA ALA A 59 -10.38 0.70 7.83
C ALA A 59 -9.22 0.73 6.82
N LEU A 60 -8.07 0.12 7.14
CA LEU A 60 -6.90 0.06 6.26
C LEU A 60 -7.15 -0.73 4.97
N MET A 61 -8.12 -1.65 4.93
CA MET A 61 -8.43 -2.43 3.73
C MET A 61 -8.78 -1.51 2.54
N SER A 62 -9.49 -0.41 2.80
CA SER A 62 -9.82 0.58 1.78
C SER A 62 -8.58 1.27 1.20
N LYS A 63 -7.56 1.52 2.04
CA LYS A 63 -6.31 2.13 1.61
C LYS A 63 -5.45 1.15 0.81
N PHE A 64 -5.44 -0.14 1.16
CA PHE A 64 -4.71 -1.16 0.40
C PHE A 64 -5.24 -1.35 -1.02
N LYS A 65 -6.56 -1.29 -1.23
CA LYS A 65 -7.14 -1.33 -2.59
C LYS A 65 -6.58 -0.25 -3.53
N LEU A 66 -6.24 0.93 -3.01
CA LEU A 66 -5.64 2.00 -3.82
C LEU A 66 -4.29 1.59 -4.41
N PHE A 67 -3.51 0.79 -3.69
CA PHE A 67 -2.23 0.30 -4.17
C PHE A 67 -2.38 -0.78 -5.24
N ASP A 68 -3.41 -1.64 -5.14
CA ASP A 68 -3.72 -2.62 -6.18
C ASP A 68 -4.08 -1.93 -7.51
N TYR A 69 -4.91 -0.88 -7.45
CA TYR A 69 -5.24 -0.07 -8.64
C TYR A 69 -4.01 0.61 -9.24
N LYS A 70 -3.14 1.21 -8.41
CA LYS A 70 -1.89 1.83 -8.88
C LYS A 70 -0.94 0.81 -9.49
N ALA A 71 -0.82 -0.38 -8.90
CA ALA A 71 -0.01 -1.47 -9.43
C ALA A 71 -0.55 -1.96 -10.78
N ALA A 72 -1.88 -2.08 -10.91
CA ALA A 72 -2.54 -2.44 -12.16
C ALA A 72 -2.30 -1.39 -13.26
N GLU A 73 -2.45 -0.10 -12.94
CA GLU A 73 -2.18 1.00 -13.87
C GLU A 73 -0.73 0.99 -14.36
N LYS A 74 0.24 0.80 -13.46
CA LYS A 74 1.66 0.71 -13.81
C LYS A 74 1.94 -0.44 -14.76
N LYS A 75 1.33 -1.61 -14.52
CA LYS A 75 1.44 -2.77 -15.43
C LYS A 75 0.88 -2.45 -16.82
N LEU A 76 -0.31 -1.85 -16.91
CA LEU A 76 -0.93 -1.46 -18.18
C LEU A 76 -0.04 -0.51 -18.99
N LYS A 77 0.54 0.50 -18.34
CA LYS A 77 1.46 1.46 -18.99
C LYS A 77 2.76 0.78 -19.47
N SER A 78 3.30 -0.16 -18.69
CA SER A 78 4.53 -0.88 -19.08
C SER A 78 4.34 -1.86 -20.24
N HIS A 79 3.13 -2.41 -20.41
CA HIS A 79 2.81 -3.35 -21.49
C HIS A 79 2.33 -2.66 -22.79
N SER A 80 2.17 -1.33 -22.76
CA SER A 80 1.71 -0.54 -23.91
C SER A 80 2.81 0.39 -24.43
N PRO A 81 3.75 -0.06 -25.28
CA PRO A 81 4.73 0.83 -25.92
C PRO A 81 4.10 1.79 -26.95
N LEU A 82 2.79 1.74 -27.20
CA LEU A 82 2.11 2.39 -28.34
C LEU A 82 1.38 3.71 -28.03
N LEU A 83 1.54 4.30 -26.84
CA LEU A 83 1.03 5.66 -26.56
C LEU A 83 2.06 6.77 -26.80
N ALA A 84 3.23 6.45 -27.37
CA ALA A 84 4.07 7.44 -28.02
C ALA A 84 3.40 7.87 -29.33
N ILE A 85 2.42 8.76 -29.24
CA ILE A 85 1.87 9.45 -30.39
C ILE A 85 3.04 10.15 -31.10
N PRO A 86 3.38 9.80 -32.36
CA PRO A 86 4.39 10.57 -33.08
C PRO A 86 3.84 11.99 -33.24
N LYS A 87 4.61 12.99 -32.79
CA LYS A 87 4.34 14.39 -33.14
C LYS A 87 4.29 14.47 -34.66
N GLN A 88 3.10 14.65 -35.21
CA GLN A 88 2.93 14.91 -36.64
C GLN A 88 3.55 16.28 -36.93
N THR A 89 4.59 16.25 -37.77
CA THR A 89 5.13 17.38 -38.56
C THR A 89 4.11 17.87 -39.56
#